data_AF-C4Y8G1-F1
#
_entry.id   AF-C4Y8G1-F1
#
_cell.length_a   1.000
_cell.length_b   1.000
_cell.length_c   1.000
_cell.angle_alpha   90.00
_cell.angle_beta   90.00
_cell.angle_gamma   90.00
#
_symmetry.space_group_name_H-M   'P 1'
#
loop_
_entity.id
_entity.type
_entity.pdbx_description
1 polymer ?
#
loop_
_entity_poly.entity_id
_entity_poly.type
_entity_poly.pdbx_seq_one_letter_code
_entity_poly.pdbx_strand_id
1 'polypeptide(L)'
;MTSTGPSQDVGAPIPNNTEHAISVTLPTWEATVGYEEGQEWVVSQMKSGYPRFFIHQVIQELSKSIEAKYARNVERCMVFPSYNIAKRCREFIKQKSDNPSAIRRVLQLSTPPPATEEEKSRKIESTIGIVFFPPEEFPLAKQYWQHSGEGISSRMAEYVLKELFENAKKDPLRLKGRSKQELQAEQIKRKSPSITASMRSNSQSQNEEVETEFNNFIEQKYGRVLDLMFAEQAKLALRRRISGQAEKSEAQVSANLGKRGSHISESEVYLYPTGMAAIFNAHQALLGTYDPPKKSVCFGFPYVDTLNILRKFGPGCFFLGFGDDASLDDMERQLESGEMDIMGLFCECPSNPLLKTPNLKRIRELADKFNFAVVVDETVGNLLNISVLPYADMVVSSLTKVFSGDSNVMGGSLILNPASSKYAQLKEYFNQNYEDTYWAEDALYLERNSRDFESRSKKINRNAAEVVALLEQSPLIDQVFYPSISDTKKYYDELKAPEGGYGGLISFVFRNPEHAVTFFNSIQLHKGPSLGTNFTLACPYAILAHYQELDEVAKWGVDKNLIRISVGLENESELLGILRKSLDLCTSK
;
A
#
# COMPACT_ATOMS: atom_id res chain seq x y z
N MET A 1 17.67 -15.31 0.12
CA MET A 1 17.16 -15.71 1.44
C MET A 1 18.27 -15.48 2.46
N THR A 2 18.16 -14.44 3.28
CA THR A 2 19.07 -14.21 4.40
C THR A 2 18.80 -15.26 5.48
N SER A 3 19.85 -15.85 6.03
CA SER A 3 19.85 -17.00 6.94
C SER A 3 19.40 -16.70 8.37
N THR A 4 18.44 -15.81 8.55
CA THR A 4 17.92 -15.43 9.88
C THR A 4 16.42 -15.67 9.88
N GLY A 5 15.95 -16.58 10.73
CA GLY A 5 14.52 -16.82 10.92
C GLY A 5 13.74 -15.57 11.35
N PRO A 6 12.41 -15.65 11.45
CA PRO A 6 11.59 -14.52 11.85
C PRO A 6 12.01 -14.00 13.22
N SER A 7 12.20 -12.69 13.35
CA SER A 7 12.51 -12.08 14.66
C SER A 7 11.38 -12.37 15.65
N GLN A 8 11.75 -12.61 16.90
CA GLN A 8 10.82 -12.70 18.04
C GLN A 8 10.94 -11.48 18.94
N ASP A 9 11.72 -10.47 18.54
CA ASP A 9 11.89 -9.24 19.32
C ASP A 9 10.74 -8.28 19.02
N VAL A 10 10.00 -7.88 20.05
CA VAL A 10 8.93 -6.88 19.95
C VAL A 10 9.48 -5.59 19.34
N GLY A 11 8.76 -5.03 18.36
CA GLY A 11 9.12 -3.76 17.76
C GLY A 11 10.22 -3.82 16.70
N ALA A 12 10.77 -5.01 16.41
CA ALA A 12 11.76 -5.20 15.34
C ALA A 12 11.12 -5.00 13.95
N PRO A 13 11.85 -4.44 12.97
CA PRO A 13 11.35 -4.26 11.61
C PRO A 13 11.12 -5.60 10.90
N ILE A 14 10.11 -5.65 10.03
CA ILE A 14 9.86 -6.76 9.11
C ILE A 14 9.98 -6.26 7.65
N PRO A 15 10.99 -6.72 6.89
CA PRO A 15 12.00 -7.74 7.25
C PRO A 15 13.05 -7.20 8.23
N ASN A 16 13.73 -8.11 8.95
CA ASN A 16 14.79 -7.74 9.89
C ASN A 16 15.85 -6.85 9.23
N ASN A 17 16.36 -5.87 9.97
CA ASN A 17 17.42 -4.95 9.54
C ASN A 17 17.10 -4.16 8.26
N THR A 18 15.82 -3.95 7.96
CA THR A 18 15.38 -3.11 6.83
C THR A 18 15.00 -1.73 7.34
N GLU A 19 15.77 -0.71 6.95
CA GLU A 19 15.63 0.67 7.45
C GLU A 19 14.26 1.29 7.19
N HIS A 20 13.70 1.07 5.99
CA HIS A 20 12.35 1.51 5.63
C HIS A 20 11.36 0.34 5.60
N ALA A 21 11.50 -0.61 6.54
CA ALA A 21 10.51 -1.65 6.73
C ALA A 21 9.13 -1.04 6.95
N ILE A 22 8.11 -1.64 6.34
CA ILE A 22 6.72 -1.17 6.46
C ILE A 22 5.90 -2.02 7.43
N SER A 23 6.54 -2.90 8.18
CA SER A 23 5.91 -3.78 9.16
C SER A 23 6.82 -4.00 10.36
N VAL A 24 6.26 -4.57 11.41
CA VAL A 24 6.86 -4.68 12.74
C VAL A 24 6.49 -6.00 13.40
N THR A 25 7.44 -6.56 14.16
CA THR A 25 7.28 -7.80 14.90
C THR A 25 6.44 -7.60 16.16
N LEU A 26 5.30 -8.29 16.19
CA LEU A 26 4.43 -8.48 17.36
C LEU A 26 4.32 -9.99 17.61
N PRO A 27 5.27 -10.57 18.36
CA PRO A 27 5.54 -12.01 18.33
C PRO A 27 4.54 -12.84 19.13
N THR A 28 3.73 -12.23 19.99
CA THR A 28 2.75 -12.93 20.83
C THR A 28 1.41 -12.21 20.80
N TRP A 29 0.35 -12.94 21.16
CA TRP A 29 -0.98 -12.38 21.33
C TRP A 29 -0.96 -11.23 22.34
N GLU A 30 -0.25 -11.43 23.46
CA GLU A 30 -0.06 -10.43 24.51
C GLU A 30 0.68 -9.20 24.00
N ALA A 31 1.71 -9.35 23.15
CA ALA A 31 2.37 -8.21 22.53
C ALA A 31 1.45 -7.46 21.56
N THR A 32 0.54 -8.16 20.89
CA THR A 32 -0.44 -7.52 20.00
C THR A 32 -1.46 -6.72 20.82
N VAL A 33 -1.99 -7.29 21.90
CA VAL A 33 -2.87 -6.59 22.84
C VAL A 33 -2.14 -5.40 23.49
N GLY A 34 -0.91 -5.60 23.95
CA GLY A 34 -0.10 -4.54 24.57
C GLY A 34 0.21 -3.40 23.60
N TYR A 35 0.38 -3.67 22.30
CA TYR A 35 0.51 -2.64 21.27
C TYR A 35 -0.76 -1.78 21.17
N GLU A 36 -1.93 -2.41 21.11
CA GLU A 36 -3.23 -1.73 20.97
C GLU A 36 -3.67 -0.98 22.24
N GLU A 37 -3.30 -1.48 23.42
CA GLU A 37 -3.51 -0.81 24.70
C GLU A 37 -2.47 0.27 25.01
N GLY A 38 -1.42 0.40 24.19
CA GLY A 38 -0.34 1.35 24.42
C GLY A 38 0.50 1.03 25.66
N GLN A 39 0.66 -0.25 26.00
CA GLN A 39 1.46 -0.67 27.14
C GLN A 39 2.95 -0.37 26.92
N GLU A 40 3.59 0.22 27.92
CA GLU A 40 4.95 0.77 27.83
C GLU A 40 5.98 -0.29 27.38
N TRP A 41 5.88 -1.53 27.87
CA TRP A 41 6.83 -2.59 27.52
C TRP A 41 6.81 -3.00 26.04
N VAL A 42 5.72 -2.68 25.31
CA VAL A 42 5.64 -2.84 23.85
C VAL A 42 6.04 -1.55 23.16
N VAL A 43 5.38 -0.44 23.49
CA VAL A 43 5.54 0.84 22.79
C VAL A 43 6.98 1.36 22.86
N SER A 44 7.65 1.19 24.00
CA SER A 44 9.05 1.62 24.19
C SER A 44 10.04 0.83 23.32
N GLN A 45 9.65 -0.35 22.82
CA GLN A 45 10.50 -1.23 22.00
C GLN A 45 10.28 -1.02 20.49
N MET A 46 9.26 -0.25 20.10
CA MET A 46 8.90 -0.04 18.70
C MET A 46 9.98 0.74 17.95
N LYS A 47 10.76 0.05 17.12
CA LYS A 47 11.76 0.66 16.22
C LYS A 47 11.18 0.96 14.84
N SER A 48 10.17 0.19 14.44
CA SER A 48 9.43 0.35 13.18
C SER A 48 7.94 0.12 13.42
N GLY A 49 7.12 0.33 12.40
CA GLY A 49 5.69 0.10 12.43
C GLY A 49 5.10 0.27 11.02
N TYR A 50 3.81 -0.01 10.89
CA TYR A 50 3.14 0.24 9.62
C TYR A 50 3.02 1.76 9.37
N PRO A 51 3.56 2.34 8.28
CA PRO A 51 3.83 3.79 8.17
C PRO A 51 2.63 4.75 8.29
N ARG A 52 1.39 4.25 8.24
CA ARG A 52 0.18 5.05 8.48
C ARG A 52 -0.28 5.08 9.94
N PHE A 53 0.09 4.07 10.73
CA PHE A 53 -0.24 4.00 12.17
C PHE A 53 0.95 4.43 13.04
N PHE A 54 2.16 4.22 12.54
CA PHE A 54 3.42 4.59 13.16
C PHE A 54 4.18 5.59 12.29
N ILE A 55 4.45 6.78 12.82
CA ILE A 55 5.26 7.79 12.12
C ILE A 55 6.72 7.38 12.24
N HIS A 56 7.36 7.07 11.11
CA HIS A 56 8.74 6.62 11.05
C HIS A 56 9.71 7.59 11.77
N GLN A 57 10.75 7.06 12.43
CA GLN A 57 11.69 7.86 13.23
C GLN A 57 12.31 9.03 12.43
N VAL A 58 12.74 8.78 11.20
CA VAL A 58 13.27 9.81 10.29
C VAL A 58 12.24 10.92 9.99
N ILE A 59 10.96 10.59 9.86
CA ILE A 59 9.89 11.60 9.68
C ILE A 59 9.74 12.44 10.95
N GLN A 60 9.86 11.82 12.12
CA GLN A 60 9.85 12.55 13.41
C GLN A 60 11.07 13.46 13.54
N GLU A 61 12.26 13.03 13.12
CA GLU A 61 13.48 13.84 13.12
C GLU A 61 13.40 15.03 12.16
N LEU A 62 12.86 14.82 10.96
CA LEU A 62 12.56 15.88 10.02
C LEU A 62 11.57 16.88 10.63
N SER A 63 10.49 16.39 11.24
CA SER A 63 9.48 17.24 11.89
C SER A 63 10.11 18.08 13.02
N LYS A 64 10.94 17.48 13.87
CA LYS A 64 11.68 18.19 14.94
C LYS A 64 12.61 19.25 14.37
N SER A 65 13.33 18.95 13.29
CA SER A 65 14.25 19.90 12.64
C SER A 65 13.50 21.09 12.02
N ILE A 66 12.33 20.84 11.43
CA ILE A 66 11.43 21.85 10.88
C ILE A 66 10.83 22.70 12.01
N GLU A 67 10.32 22.09 13.08
CA GLU A 67 9.78 22.79 14.25
C GLU A 67 10.83 23.70 14.87
N ALA A 68 12.05 23.18 15.12
CA ALA A 68 13.14 23.96 15.71
C ALA A 68 13.55 25.20 14.89
N LYS A 69 13.41 25.14 13.56
CA LYS A 69 13.85 26.23 12.66
C LYS A 69 12.73 27.19 12.27
N TYR A 70 11.49 26.71 12.15
CA TYR A 70 10.41 27.44 11.50
C TYR A 70 9.13 27.57 12.35
N ALA A 71 9.03 26.96 13.54
CA ALA A 71 7.93 27.23 14.45
C ALA A 71 7.99 28.68 14.96
N ARG A 72 6.84 29.35 15.06
CA ARG A 72 6.74 30.75 15.51
C ARG A 72 6.34 30.87 16.98
N ASN A 73 5.63 29.86 17.50
CA ASN A 73 5.14 29.78 18.87
C ASN A 73 5.28 28.32 19.34
N VAL A 74 4.47 27.91 20.33
CA VAL A 74 4.24 26.50 20.63
C VAL A 74 3.39 25.90 19.52
N GLU A 75 4.05 25.44 18.45
CA GLU A 75 3.42 24.78 17.30
C GLU A 75 4.04 23.39 17.11
N ARG A 76 3.23 22.44 16.64
CA ARG A 76 3.69 21.17 16.06
C ARG A 76 3.52 21.23 14.56
N CYS A 77 4.22 20.35 13.85
CA CYS A 77 4.10 20.27 12.40
C CYS A 77 3.80 18.85 11.89
N MET A 78 3.28 18.79 10.66
CA MET A 78 3.13 17.58 9.87
C MET A 78 3.58 17.86 8.44
N VAL A 79 4.36 16.93 7.87
CA VAL A 79 5.04 17.10 6.58
C VAL A 79 4.37 16.27 5.49
N PHE A 80 4.19 16.83 4.31
CA PHE A 80 3.53 16.20 3.17
C PHE A 80 4.38 16.35 1.91
N PRO A 81 4.26 15.42 0.93
CA PRO A 81 5.05 15.46 -0.30
C PRO A 81 4.61 16.57 -1.27
N SER A 82 3.57 17.35 -0.91
CA SER A 82 3.07 18.47 -1.71
C SER A 82 2.47 19.58 -0.85
N TYR A 83 2.55 20.82 -1.35
CA TYR A 83 1.85 21.96 -0.80
C TYR A 83 0.31 21.82 -0.86
N ASN A 84 -0.23 21.21 -1.91
CA ASN A 84 -1.68 21.04 -2.06
C ASN A 84 -2.23 20.04 -1.03
N ILE A 85 -1.51 18.95 -0.79
CA ILE A 85 -1.85 18.00 0.28
C ILE A 85 -1.81 18.69 1.65
N ALA A 86 -0.77 19.48 1.93
CA ALA A 86 -0.67 20.23 3.17
C ALA A 86 -1.84 21.22 3.34
N LYS A 87 -2.29 21.88 2.26
CA LYS A 87 -3.50 22.72 2.29
C LYS A 87 -4.75 21.91 2.63
N ARG A 88 -4.95 20.74 2.02
CA ARG A 88 -6.09 19.86 2.33
C ARG A 88 -6.08 19.43 3.81
N CYS A 89 -4.93 19.02 4.33
CA CYS A 89 -4.77 18.70 5.75
C CYS A 89 -5.13 19.90 6.65
N ARG A 90 -4.65 21.11 6.32
CA ARG A 90 -5.02 22.33 7.06
C ARG A 90 -6.53 22.56 7.06
N GLU A 91 -7.19 22.45 5.91
CA GLU A 91 -8.64 22.65 5.83
C GLU A 91 -9.40 21.55 6.59
N PHE A 92 -8.92 20.31 6.56
CA PHE A 92 -9.47 19.23 7.37
C PHE A 92 -9.39 19.54 8.88
N ILE A 93 -8.22 19.99 9.38
CA ILE A 93 -8.05 20.38 10.78
C ILE A 93 -9.01 21.52 11.14
N LYS A 94 -9.11 22.56 10.29
CA LYS A 94 -10.03 23.68 10.52
C LYS A 94 -11.49 23.26 10.59
N GLN A 95 -11.92 22.33 9.74
CA GLN A 95 -13.30 21.84 9.69
C GLN A 95 -13.65 20.95 10.90
N LYS A 96 -12.67 20.25 11.47
CA LYS A 96 -12.87 19.28 12.55
C LYS A 96 -12.48 19.79 13.94
N SER A 97 -11.79 20.92 14.02
CA SER A 97 -11.35 21.50 15.28
C SER A 97 -12.46 22.32 15.94
N ASP A 98 -12.58 22.17 17.26
CA ASP A 98 -13.47 22.98 18.10
C ASP A 98 -12.93 24.40 18.36
N ASN A 99 -11.70 24.70 17.90
CA ASN A 99 -11.08 26.01 18.07
C ASN A 99 -11.02 26.79 16.74
N PRO A 100 -12.04 27.57 16.37
CA PRO A 100 -12.03 28.31 15.09
C PRO A 100 -10.92 29.38 15.03
N SER A 101 -10.48 29.89 16.19
CA SER A 101 -9.49 30.96 16.30
C SER A 101 -8.03 30.49 16.18
N ALA A 102 -7.78 29.18 16.31
CA ALA A 102 -6.43 28.63 16.22
C ALA A 102 -5.79 28.96 14.86
N ILE A 103 -4.52 29.36 14.90
CA ILE A 103 -3.74 29.69 13.72
C ILE A 103 -3.17 28.38 13.14
N ARG A 104 -3.53 28.07 11.90
CA ARG A 104 -2.94 26.98 11.12
C ARG A 104 -2.37 27.54 9.85
N ARG A 105 -1.10 27.28 9.60
CA ARG A 105 -0.37 27.84 8.46
C ARG A 105 0.33 26.73 7.69
N VAL A 106 0.50 26.96 6.39
CA VAL A 106 1.28 26.07 5.54
C VAL A 106 2.58 26.78 5.20
N LEU A 107 3.69 26.07 5.35
CA LEU A 107 5.00 26.45 4.84
C LEU A 107 5.33 25.52 3.67
N GLN A 108 5.95 26.06 2.63
CA GLN A 108 6.51 25.29 1.54
C GLN A 108 8.03 25.37 1.62
N LEU A 109 8.71 24.23 1.49
CA LEU A 109 10.16 24.15 1.42
C LEU A 109 10.56 23.36 0.18
N SER A 110 11.68 23.74 -0.44
CA SER A 110 12.21 23.05 -1.62
C SER A 110 13.68 22.70 -1.37
N THR A 111 14.09 21.48 -1.71
CA THR A 111 15.51 21.08 -1.73
C THR A 111 16.24 21.80 -2.86
N PRO A 112 17.57 22.04 -2.76
CA PRO A 112 18.31 22.65 -3.86
C PRO A 112 18.29 21.77 -5.13
N PRO A 113 18.19 22.37 -6.33
CA PRO A 113 18.31 21.61 -7.57
C PRO A 113 19.74 21.05 -7.75
N PRO A 114 19.92 20.01 -8.58
CA PRO A 114 21.24 19.50 -8.94
C PRO A 114 22.11 20.60 -9.57
N ALA A 115 23.32 20.80 -9.06
CA ALA A 115 24.22 21.85 -9.57
C ALA A 115 25.02 21.43 -10.81
N THR A 116 25.21 20.12 -11.02
CA THR A 116 25.95 19.55 -12.15
C THR A 116 25.20 18.33 -12.73
N GLU A 117 25.55 17.91 -13.95
CA GLU A 117 24.98 16.70 -14.57
C GLU A 117 25.25 15.45 -13.72
N GLU A 118 26.42 15.35 -13.09
CA GLU A 118 26.74 14.23 -12.20
C GLU A 118 25.85 14.22 -10.94
N GLU A 119 25.41 15.38 -10.46
CA GLU A 119 24.50 15.47 -9.31
C GLU A 119 23.09 14.97 -9.61
N LYS A 120 22.64 14.98 -10.88
CA LYS A 120 21.28 14.51 -11.26
C LYS A 120 21.03 13.05 -10.89
N SER A 121 22.09 12.25 -10.80
CA SER A 121 22.00 10.85 -10.37
C SER A 121 21.65 10.66 -8.89
N ARG A 122 21.83 11.69 -8.06
CA ARG A 122 21.73 11.60 -6.59
C ARG A 122 20.92 12.74 -5.94
N LYS A 123 20.48 13.71 -6.72
CA LYS A 123 19.65 14.84 -6.25
C LYS A 123 18.49 15.09 -7.20
N ILE A 124 17.34 15.40 -6.62
CA ILE A 124 16.14 15.88 -7.31
C ILE A 124 15.63 17.10 -6.52
N GLU A 125 15.37 18.21 -7.20
CA GLU A 125 14.65 19.32 -6.59
C GLU A 125 13.25 18.85 -6.18
N SER A 126 13.00 18.88 -4.88
CA SER A 126 11.80 18.29 -4.27
C SER A 126 11.15 19.33 -3.40
N THR A 127 9.86 19.56 -3.62
CA THR A 127 9.07 20.51 -2.85
C THR A 127 8.17 19.76 -1.88
N ILE A 128 8.18 20.17 -0.61
CA ILE A 128 7.32 19.63 0.44
C ILE A 128 6.39 20.70 1.01
N GLY A 129 5.21 20.28 1.47
CA GLY A 129 4.28 21.10 2.23
C GLY A 129 4.33 20.75 3.71
N ILE A 130 4.34 21.76 4.58
CA ILE A 130 4.36 21.58 6.03
C ILE A 130 3.16 22.31 6.61
N VAL A 131 2.31 21.61 7.37
CA VAL A 131 1.23 22.23 8.13
C VAL A 131 1.72 22.44 9.55
N PHE A 132 1.67 23.68 10.03
CA PHE A 132 1.85 24.02 11.44
C PHE A 132 0.49 24.26 12.09
N PHE A 133 0.34 23.71 13.30
CA PHE A 133 -0.88 23.77 14.10
C PHE A 133 -0.54 23.72 15.60
N PRO A 134 -1.44 24.17 16.49
CA PRO A 134 -1.29 23.99 17.93
C PRO A 134 -1.14 22.51 18.34
N PRO A 135 -0.30 22.16 19.33
CA PRO A 135 -0.03 20.76 19.69
C PRO A 135 -1.27 19.91 19.97
N GLU A 136 -2.32 20.50 20.54
CA GLU A 136 -3.61 19.85 20.82
C GLU A 136 -4.34 19.37 19.55
N GLU A 137 -4.02 19.92 18.38
CA GLU A 137 -4.62 19.51 17.10
C GLU A 137 -3.84 18.39 16.41
N PHE A 138 -2.74 17.91 17.00
CA PHE A 138 -1.96 16.79 16.47
C PHE A 138 -2.81 15.54 16.18
N PRO A 139 -3.79 15.14 17.03
CA PRO A 139 -4.66 14.01 16.71
C PRO A 139 -5.46 14.18 15.41
N LEU A 140 -5.94 15.40 15.10
CA LEU A 140 -6.67 15.69 13.86
C LEU A 140 -5.73 15.62 12.65
N ALA A 141 -4.53 16.19 12.78
CA ALA A 141 -3.53 16.12 11.73
C ALA A 141 -3.12 14.65 11.48
N LYS A 142 -2.91 13.85 12.54
CA LYS A 142 -2.55 12.43 12.45
C LYS A 142 -3.69 11.63 11.82
N GLN A 143 -4.94 11.97 12.13
CA GLN A 143 -6.11 11.37 11.50
C GLN A 143 -6.14 11.63 9.98
N TYR A 144 -5.84 12.85 9.52
CA TYR A 144 -5.71 13.14 8.08
C TYR A 144 -4.60 12.30 7.46
N TRP A 145 -3.40 12.27 8.07
CA TRP A 145 -2.26 11.48 7.59
C TRP A 145 -2.62 10.00 7.44
N GLN A 146 -3.21 9.42 8.49
CA GLN A 146 -3.52 8.01 8.55
C GLN A 146 -4.54 7.61 7.49
N HIS A 147 -5.66 8.32 7.39
CA HIS A 147 -6.75 7.91 6.52
C HIS A 147 -6.53 8.30 5.06
N SER A 148 -6.01 9.51 4.78
CA SER A 148 -5.72 9.89 3.40
C SER A 148 -4.55 9.08 2.82
N GLY A 149 -3.60 8.65 3.67
CA GLY A 149 -2.41 7.95 3.22
C GLY A 149 -1.47 8.80 2.37
N GLU A 150 -1.63 10.13 2.40
CA GLU A 150 -0.88 11.11 1.60
C GLU A 150 0.35 11.68 2.35
N GLY A 151 0.72 11.10 3.50
CA GLY A 151 1.89 11.52 4.25
C GLY A 151 3.21 11.35 3.50
N ILE A 152 4.23 12.11 3.87
CA ILE A 152 5.59 11.97 3.30
C ILE A 152 6.14 10.56 3.60
N SER A 153 6.81 9.94 2.63
CA SER A 153 7.47 8.64 2.85
C SER A 153 8.74 8.78 3.69
N SER A 154 9.18 7.68 4.32
CA SER A 154 10.42 7.69 5.12
C SER A 154 11.66 8.01 4.29
N ARG A 155 11.74 7.52 3.04
CA ARG A 155 12.84 7.82 2.10
C ARG A 155 12.85 9.28 1.68
N MET A 156 11.69 9.84 1.35
CA MET A 156 11.61 11.26 1.00
C MET A 156 11.96 12.14 2.20
N ALA A 157 11.51 11.75 3.41
CA ALA A 157 11.87 12.47 4.63
C ALA A 157 13.37 12.43 4.92
N GLU A 158 14.02 11.28 4.72
CA GLU A 158 15.48 11.14 4.84
C GLU A 158 16.21 12.05 3.86
N TYR A 159 15.82 12.02 2.58
CA TYR A 159 16.38 12.85 1.53
C TYR A 159 16.28 14.35 1.88
N VAL A 160 15.09 14.80 2.28
CA VAL A 160 14.83 16.18 2.68
C VAL A 160 15.66 16.58 3.91
N LEU A 161 15.69 15.73 4.94
CA LEU A 161 16.44 15.98 6.18
C LEU A 161 17.93 16.23 5.84
N LYS A 162 18.51 15.35 5.04
CA LYS A 162 19.89 15.43 4.58
C LYS A 162 20.16 16.71 3.79
N GLU A 163 19.36 17.01 2.76
CA GLU A 163 19.61 18.15 1.88
C GLU A 163 19.35 19.51 2.54
N LEU A 164 18.34 19.62 3.42
CA LEU A 164 17.98 20.91 4.03
C LEU A 164 18.59 21.18 5.40
N PHE A 165 18.90 20.17 6.20
CA PHE A 165 19.26 20.34 7.61
C PHE A 165 20.65 19.79 7.98
N GLU A 166 21.15 18.77 7.27
CA GLU A 166 22.47 18.18 7.55
C GLU A 166 23.57 18.76 6.66
N ASN A 167 23.34 18.79 5.34
CA ASN A 167 24.30 19.34 4.39
C ASN A 167 24.45 20.87 4.57
N ALA A 168 23.39 21.55 5.02
CA ALA A 168 23.43 22.97 5.38
C ALA A 168 24.38 23.29 6.55
N LYS A 169 24.79 22.30 7.37
CA LYS A 169 25.79 22.46 8.45
C LYS A 169 27.23 22.36 7.96
N LYS A 170 27.48 21.99 6.69
CA LYS A 170 28.82 22.00 6.08
C LYS A 170 29.12 23.36 5.48
N ASP A 171 29.36 24.33 6.37
CA ASP A 171 30.00 25.61 6.04
C ASP A 171 31.40 25.34 5.42
N PRO A 172 31.76 25.89 4.25
CA PRO A 172 33.04 25.65 3.57
C PRO A 172 34.29 25.95 4.43
N LEU A 173 34.15 26.72 5.50
CA LEU A 173 35.25 27.14 6.37
C LEU A 173 35.81 26.04 7.29
N ARG A 174 35.17 24.85 7.38
CA ARG A 174 35.63 23.74 8.24
C ARG A 174 36.40 22.62 7.52
N LEU A 175 36.74 22.77 6.24
CA LEU A 175 37.44 21.77 5.42
C LEU A 175 38.97 21.66 5.67
N LYS A 176 39.50 22.21 6.77
CA LYS A 176 40.91 22.02 7.18
C LYS A 176 41.00 21.00 8.31
N GLY A 177 40.83 19.72 7.97
CA GLY A 177 41.02 18.64 8.94
C GLY A 177 40.39 17.32 8.53
N ARG A 178 40.70 16.83 7.32
CA ARG A 178 40.35 15.45 6.94
C ARG A 178 41.55 14.54 7.13
N SER A 179 41.30 13.35 7.66
CA SER A 179 42.34 12.36 7.96
C SER A 179 42.84 11.67 6.68
N LYS A 180 44.09 11.23 6.67
CA LYS A 180 44.74 10.55 5.52
C LYS A 180 43.96 9.33 5.00
N GLN A 181 43.11 8.71 5.82
CA GLN A 181 42.30 7.55 5.43
C GLN A 181 41.12 7.92 4.50
N GLU A 182 40.53 9.10 4.67
CA GLU A 182 39.43 9.57 3.80
C GLU A 182 39.94 9.95 2.40
N LEU A 183 41.14 10.53 2.31
CA LEU A 183 41.79 10.86 1.04
C LEU A 183 42.22 9.60 0.25
N GLN A 184 42.53 8.50 0.95
CA GLN A 184 42.89 7.23 0.33
C GLN A 184 41.67 6.51 -0.27
N ALA A 185 40.52 6.59 0.39
CA ALA A 185 39.26 6.02 -0.11
C ALA A 185 38.77 6.71 -1.40
N GLU A 186 39.01 8.03 -1.56
CA GLU A 186 38.70 8.77 -2.79
C GLU A 186 39.69 8.49 -3.94
N GLN A 187 40.98 8.28 -3.65
CA GLN A 187 41.96 7.92 -4.68
C GLN A 187 41.73 6.53 -5.28
N ILE A 188 41.19 5.59 -4.50
CA ILE A 188 40.83 4.25 -4.98
C ILE A 188 39.59 4.31 -5.88
N LYS A 189 38.64 5.21 -5.62
CA LYS A 189 37.44 5.40 -6.46
C LYS A 189 37.69 6.06 -7.82
N ARG A 190 38.80 6.78 -8.00
CA ARG A 190 39.11 7.51 -9.26
C ARG A 190 39.84 6.68 -10.32
N LYS A 191 40.25 5.44 -10.02
CA LYS A 191 40.90 4.56 -11.00
C LYS A 191 39.94 3.48 -11.50
N SER A 192 39.18 3.80 -12.54
CA SER A 192 38.63 2.80 -13.47
C SER A 192 38.56 3.42 -14.87
N PRO A 193 38.84 2.67 -15.95
CA PRO A 193 39.26 3.24 -17.22
C PRO A 193 38.08 3.80 -18.02
N SER A 194 38.28 4.96 -18.65
CA SER A 194 37.41 5.50 -19.68
C SER A 194 37.58 4.75 -21.00
N ILE A 195 36.47 4.36 -21.66
CA ILE A 195 36.51 3.98 -23.07
C ILE A 195 35.57 4.89 -23.84
N THR A 196 36.17 5.95 -24.38
CA THR A 196 35.65 6.73 -25.49
C THR A 196 36.31 6.16 -26.75
N ALA A 197 35.66 5.24 -27.46
CA ALA A 197 35.86 4.95 -28.90
C ALA A 197 35.20 3.61 -29.30
N SER A 198 33.93 3.66 -29.70
CA SER A 198 33.34 2.76 -30.73
C SER A 198 31.84 3.03 -30.88
N MET A 199 31.48 4.18 -31.44
CA MET A 199 30.13 4.39 -31.99
C MET A 199 30.26 5.00 -33.38
N ARG A 200 30.45 4.13 -34.37
CA ARG A 200 30.16 4.37 -35.78
C ARG A 200 29.80 3.04 -36.44
N SER A 201 28.51 2.72 -36.46
CA SER A 201 27.75 2.42 -37.68
C SER A 201 26.51 1.57 -37.37
N ASN A 202 25.50 1.84 -38.20
CA ASN A 202 24.34 1.04 -38.56
C ASN A 202 23.09 1.01 -37.66
N SER A 203 22.04 1.35 -38.39
CA SER A 203 20.63 1.54 -38.10
C SER A 203 19.84 0.23 -38.15
N GLN A 204 18.68 0.26 -37.48
CA GLN A 204 17.53 -0.66 -37.56
C GLN A 204 17.67 -2.01 -36.81
N SER A 205 17.52 -1.95 -35.48
CA SER A 205 16.84 -2.97 -34.61
C SER A 205 16.94 -2.62 -33.11
N GLN A 206 16.76 -1.34 -32.72
CA GLN A 206 17.34 -0.80 -31.48
C GLN A 206 16.52 -0.89 -30.18
N ASN A 207 15.33 -1.49 -30.13
CA ASN A 207 14.54 -1.46 -28.88
C ASN A 207 14.83 -2.63 -27.92
N GLU A 208 15.07 -3.86 -28.40
CA GLU A 208 15.28 -5.02 -27.53
C GLU A 208 16.70 -5.11 -26.95
N GLU A 209 17.72 -4.69 -27.71
CA GLU A 209 19.12 -4.69 -27.25
C GLU A 209 19.38 -3.60 -26.20
N VAL A 210 18.76 -2.42 -26.34
CA VAL A 210 18.93 -1.30 -25.39
C VAL A 210 18.27 -1.61 -24.05
N GLU A 211 17.14 -2.33 -24.03
CA GLU A 211 16.42 -2.70 -22.81
C GLU A 211 17.10 -3.85 -22.07
N THR A 212 17.69 -4.79 -22.81
CA THR A 212 18.53 -5.87 -22.26
C THR A 212 19.86 -5.33 -21.74
N GLU A 213 20.50 -4.42 -22.45
CA GLU A 213 21.66 -3.66 -21.94
C GLU A 213 21.28 -2.83 -20.72
N PHE A 214 20.12 -2.17 -20.68
CA PHE A 214 19.66 -1.39 -19.54
C PHE A 214 19.45 -2.23 -18.28
N ASN A 215 18.75 -3.36 -18.41
CA ASN A 215 18.53 -4.28 -17.29
C ASN A 215 19.85 -4.90 -16.80
N ASN A 216 20.71 -5.33 -17.71
CA ASN A 216 22.05 -5.82 -17.36
C ASN A 216 22.95 -4.71 -16.79
N PHE A 217 22.80 -3.45 -17.21
CA PHE A 217 23.58 -2.31 -16.74
C PHE A 217 23.19 -1.87 -15.32
N ILE A 218 21.89 -1.83 -15.02
CA ILE A 218 21.37 -1.59 -13.65
C ILE A 218 21.88 -2.69 -12.71
N GLU A 219 21.85 -3.95 -13.16
CA GLU A 219 22.21 -5.12 -12.36
C GLU A 219 23.73 -5.29 -12.17
N GLN A 220 24.54 -5.09 -13.22
CA GLN A 220 25.99 -5.28 -13.18
C GLN A 220 26.77 -4.12 -12.55
N LYS A 221 26.23 -2.88 -12.56
CA LYS A 221 27.00 -1.69 -12.17
C LYS A 221 26.50 -0.98 -10.90
N TYR A 222 25.23 -1.16 -10.50
CA TYR A 222 24.56 -0.30 -9.52
C TYR A 222 23.82 -1.00 -8.37
N GLY A 223 24.09 -2.27 -8.08
CA GLY A 223 23.49 -3.01 -6.95
C GLY A 223 23.65 -2.39 -5.54
N ARG A 224 24.22 -1.18 -5.40
CA ARG A 224 24.27 -0.38 -4.16
C ARG A 224 23.95 1.12 -4.30
N VAL A 225 23.74 1.68 -5.50
CA VAL A 225 23.46 3.12 -5.68
C VAL A 225 22.32 3.29 -6.67
N LEU A 226 21.15 3.68 -6.16
CA LEU A 226 19.98 4.01 -6.98
C LEU A 226 20.23 5.35 -7.67
N ASP A 227 20.27 5.32 -9.00
CA ASP A 227 20.38 6.52 -9.82
C ASP A 227 18.99 7.14 -10.02
N LEU A 228 18.79 8.31 -9.40
CA LEU A 228 17.52 9.03 -9.39
C LEU A 228 17.07 9.47 -10.80
N MET A 229 17.97 9.51 -11.78
CA MET A 229 17.59 9.85 -13.18
C MET A 229 16.66 8.81 -13.81
N PHE A 230 16.59 7.60 -13.26
CA PHE A 230 15.70 6.54 -13.76
C PHE A 230 14.31 6.54 -13.12
N ALA A 231 14.00 7.50 -12.24
CA ALA A 231 12.73 7.51 -11.50
C ALA A 231 11.50 7.57 -12.44
N GLU A 232 11.54 8.39 -13.49
CA GLU A 232 10.43 8.52 -14.43
C GLU A 232 10.25 7.27 -15.29
N GLN A 233 11.35 6.65 -15.72
CA GLN A 233 11.34 5.36 -16.43
C GLN A 233 10.78 4.26 -15.53
N ALA A 234 11.14 4.26 -14.24
CA ALA A 234 10.60 3.32 -13.27
C ALA A 234 9.09 3.49 -13.06
N LYS A 235 8.60 4.73 -12.94
CA LYS A 235 7.16 5.02 -12.89
C LYS A 235 6.44 4.58 -14.17
N LEU A 236 7.05 4.79 -15.34
CA LEU A 236 6.49 4.33 -16.61
C LEU A 236 6.40 2.79 -16.67
N ALA A 237 7.47 2.08 -16.29
CA ALA A 237 7.49 0.63 -16.22
C ALA A 237 6.43 0.08 -15.25
N LEU A 238 6.25 0.72 -14.10
CA LEU A 238 5.18 0.41 -13.15
C LEU A 238 3.80 0.55 -13.80
N ARG A 239 3.51 1.67 -14.46
CA ARG A 239 2.24 1.90 -15.15
C ARG A 239 1.96 0.84 -16.22
N ARG A 240 2.96 0.44 -17.01
CA ARG A 240 2.87 -0.65 -18.01
C ARG A 240 2.59 -2.01 -17.40
N ARG A 241 3.25 -2.33 -16.28
CA ARG A 241 3.04 -3.58 -15.53
C ARG A 241 1.61 -3.63 -14.96
N ILE A 242 1.12 -2.51 -14.45
CA ILE A 242 -0.24 -2.38 -13.89
C ILE A 242 -1.31 -2.43 -14.99
N SER A 243 -1.11 -1.77 -16.13
CA SER A 243 -2.07 -1.78 -17.24
C SER A 243 -2.15 -3.13 -17.97
N GLY A 244 -1.23 -4.06 -17.67
CA GLY A 244 -1.17 -5.39 -18.28
C GLY A 244 -0.46 -5.42 -19.64
N GLN A 245 0.34 -4.39 -19.94
CA GLN A 245 1.14 -4.27 -21.17
C GLN A 245 2.57 -4.83 -21.04
N ALA A 246 3.02 -5.22 -19.84
CA ALA A 246 4.37 -5.74 -19.64
C ALA A 246 4.58 -7.13 -20.27
N GLU A 247 5.70 -7.25 -21.00
CA GLU A 247 6.30 -8.45 -21.61
C GLU A 247 5.50 -9.15 -22.71
N LYS A 248 5.14 -8.40 -23.77
CA LYS A 248 4.84 -9.01 -25.08
C LYS A 248 5.79 -8.40 -26.11
N SER A 249 6.54 -9.24 -26.82
CA SER A 249 7.20 -8.82 -28.06
C SER A 249 6.15 -8.25 -29.02
N GLU A 250 6.53 -7.26 -29.82
CA GLU A 250 5.63 -6.54 -30.76
C GLU A 250 4.83 -7.50 -31.68
N ALA A 251 5.28 -8.75 -31.84
CA ALA A 251 4.61 -9.79 -32.62
C ALA A 251 3.31 -10.37 -32.02
N GLN A 252 2.94 -10.09 -30.75
CA GLN A 252 1.72 -10.63 -30.12
C GLN A 252 0.62 -9.58 -29.85
N VAL A 253 0.79 -8.35 -30.33
CA VAL A 253 -0.11 -7.22 -30.04
C VAL A 253 -1.45 -7.33 -30.80
N SER A 254 -1.55 -8.13 -31.87
CA SER A 254 -2.67 -8.05 -32.81
C SER A 254 -3.84 -9.01 -32.60
N ALA A 255 -3.96 -9.76 -31.50
CA ALA A 255 -5.10 -10.70 -31.36
C ALA A 255 -5.59 -11.01 -29.93
N ASN A 256 -4.97 -10.52 -28.86
CA ASN A 256 -5.31 -10.98 -27.50
C ASN A 256 -5.62 -9.82 -26.56
N LEU A 257 -6.82 -9.87 -25.95
CA LEU A 257 -7.24 -9.09 -24.79
C LEU A 257 -6.09 -9.03 -23.77
N GLY A 258 -5.77 -7.84 -23.26
CA GLY A 258 -4.75 -7.68 -22.20
C GLY A 258 -5.09 -8.54 -20.98
N LYS A 259 -4.13 -8.78 -20.06
CA LYS A 259 -4.35 -9.57 -18.83
C LYS A 259 -5.55 -9.08 -17.99
N ARG A 260 -6.00 -7.83 -18.20
CA ARG A 260 -7.17 -7.18 -17.58
C ARG A 260 -8.45 -7.14 -18.45
N GLY A 261 -8.52 -7.89 -19.53
CA GLY A 261 -9.71 -7.99 -20.40
C GLY A 261 -9.96 -6.78 -21.32
N SER A 262 -9.12 -5.74 -21.31
CA SER A 262 -9.14 -4.63 -22.27
C SER A 262 -7.74 -4.01 -22.44
N HIS A 263 -7.51 -3.31 -23.55
CA HIS A 263 -6.28 -2.55 -23.74
C HIS A 263 -6.37 -1.25 -22.94
N ILE A 264 -5.67 -1.20 -21.80
CA ILE A 264 -5.57 -0.01 -20.94
C ILE A 264 -4.26 0.69 -21.28
N SER A 265 -4.31 1.98 -21.59
CA SER A 265 -3.09 2.79 -21.77
C SER A 265 -2.42 3.08 -20.42
N GLU A 266 -1.10 3.20 -20.41
CA GLU A 266 -0.33 3.67 -19.25
C GLU A 266 -0.76 5.08 -18.78
N SER A 267 -1.35 5.89 -19.65
CA SER A 267 -1.96 7.19 -19.32
C SER A 267 -3.19 7.11 -18.42
N GLU A 268 -3.77 5.92 -18.27
CA GLU A 268 -4.95 5.68 -17.42
C GLU A 268 -4.56 5.18 -16.02
N VAL A 269 -3.26 5.02 -15.76
CA VAL A 269 -2.72 4.55 -14.50
C VAL A 269 -2.08 5.69 -13.73
N TYR A 270 -2.69 6.02 -12.59
CA TYR A 270 -2.22 7.02 -11.65
C TYR A 270 -1.49 6.32 -10.49
N LEU A 271 -0.30 6.83 -10.12
CA LEU A 271 0.51 6.27 -9.04
C LEU A 271 0.39 7.17 -7.81
N TYR A 272 0.29 6.55 -6.64
CA TYR A 272 0.17 7.24 -5.36
C TYR A 272 1.14 6.67 -4.31
N PRO A 273 1.52 7.45 -3.28
CA PRO A 273 2.40 6.98 -2.20
C PRO A 273 1.91 5.74 -1.45
N THR A 274 0.59 5.53 -1.38
CA THR A 274 -0.02 4.39 -0.68
C THR A 274 -1.31 3.94 -1.37
N GLY A 275 -1.76 2.71 -1.08
CA GLY A 275 -3.08 2.25 -1.51
C GLY A 275 -4.22 3.12 -0.96
N MET A 276 -4.09 3.61 0.28
CA MET A 276 -5.08 4.54 0.86
C MET A 276 -5.11 5.88 0.12
N ALA A 277 -3.97 6.39 -0.36
CA ALA A 277 -3.94 7.59 -1.19
C ALA A 277 -4.65 7.37 -2.54
N ALA A 278 -4.57 6.17 -3.12
CA ALA A 278 -5.35 5.83 -4.31
C ALA A 278 -6.86 5.83 -4.03
N ILE A 279 -7.29 5.19 -2.92
CA ILE A 279 -8.71 5.18 -2.49
C ILE A 279 -9.20 6.60 -2.17
N PHE A 280 -8.39 7.37 -1.45
CA PHE A 280 -8.70 8.75 -1.08
C PHE A 280 -8.87 9.62 -2.33
N ASN A 281 -7.97 9.52 -3.30
CA ASN A 281 -8.07 10.30 -4.54
C ASN A 281 -9.22 9.82 -5.45
N ALA A 282 -9.60 8.53 -5.43
CA ALA A 282 -10.83 8.06 -6.07
C ALA A 282 -12.07 8.73 -5.43
N HIS A 283 -12.13 8.80 -4.11
CA HIS A 283 -13.21 9.48 -3.39
C HIS A 283 -13.24 10.99 -3.65
N GLN A 284 -12.08 11.65 -3.67
CA GLN A 284 -11.96 13.07 -4.02
C GLN A 284 -12.44 13.36 -5.45
N ALA A 285 -12.17 12.46 -6.40
CA ALA A 285 -12.69 12.57 -7.76
C ALA A 285 -14.22 12.51 -7.81
N LEU A 286 -14.85 11.61 -7.05
CA LEU A 286 -16.32 11.59 -6.94
C LEU A 286 -16.87 12.87 -6.28
N LEU A 287 -16.26 13.34 -5.19
CA LEU A 287 -16.64 14.60 -4.55
C LEU A 287 -16.51 15.81 -5.48
N GLY A 288 -15.53 15.80 -6.38
CA GLY A 288 -15.29 16.89 -7.34
C GLY A 288 -16.11 16.80 -8.63
N THR A 289 -16.79 15.68 -8.89
CA THR A 289 -17.57 15.46 -10.12
C THR A 289 -19.08 15.43 -9.89
N TYR A 290 -19.54 15.27 -8.65
CA TYR A 290 -20.95 15.35 -8.30
C TYR A 290 -21.26 16.69 -7.63
N ASP A 291 -22.26 17.41 -8.13
CA ASP A 291 -22.71 18.70 -7.58
C ASP A 291 -24.23 18.71 -7.32
N PRO A 292 -24.68 18.85 -6.05
CA PRO A 292 -23.87 18.78 -4.84
C PRO A 292 -23.34 17.34 -4.61
N PRO A 293 -22.24 17.15 -3.86
CA PRO A 293 -21.75 15.83 -3.50
C PRO A 293 -22.79 15.04 -2.68
N LYS A 294 -22.90 13.74 -2.95
CA LYS A 294 -23.83 12.81 -2.27
C LYS A 294 -23.05 11.80 -1.42
N LYS A 295 -23.75 11.07 -0.54
CA LYS A 295 -23.11 9.98 0.22
C LYS A 295 -22.63 8.88 -0.74
N SER A 296 -21.62 8.13 -0.30
CA SER A 296 -21.21 6.89 -0.96
C SER A 296 -21.67 5.68 -0.17
N VAL A 297 -21.87 4.55 -0.84
CA VAL A 297 -22.00 3.24 -0.19
C VAL A 297 -20.61 2.64 0.02
N CYS A 298 -20.40 2.09 1.22
CA CYS A 298 -19.31 1.17 1.49
C CYS A 298 -19.91 -0.24 1.61
N PHE A 299 -19.62 -1.10 0.63
CA PHE A 299 -20.24 -2.39 0.46
C PHE A 299 -19.30 -3.52 0.88
N GLY A 300 -19.76 -4.36 1.82
CA GLY A 300 -18.94 -5.29 2.57
C GLY A 300 -18.21 -4.62 3.74
N PHE A 301 -17.60 -5.43 4.59
CA PHE A 301 -16.74 -4.95 5.67
C PHE A 301 -15.33 -4.73 5.09
N PRO A 302 -14.93 -3.50 4.73
CA PRO A 302 -13.65 -3.27 4.09
C PRO A 302 -12.54 -3.20 5.14
N TYR A 303 -11.32 -3.00 4.68
CA TYR A 303 -10.27 -2.38 5.44
C TYR A 303 -10.73 -1.06 6.09
N VAL A 304 -10.59 -0.98 7.42
CA VAL A 304 -11.06 0.09 8.33
C VAL A 304 -10.95 1.50 7.77
N ASP A 305 -9.84 1.81 7.10
CA ASP A 305 -9.56 3.17 6.67
C ASP A 305 -10.42 3.61 5.48
N THR A 306 -10.89 2.70 4.62
CA THR A 306 -11.80 3.03 3.50
C THR A 306 -13.13 3.56 4.04
N LEU A 307 -13.71 2.87 5.03
CA LEU A 307 -14.93 3.32 5.70
C LEU A 307 -14.72 4.67 6.40
N ASN A 308 -13.56 4.88 7.02
CA ASN A 308 -13.22 6.16 7.64
C ASN A 308 -13.08 7.30 6.63
N ILE A 309 -12.51 7.05 5.44
CA ILE A 309 -12.46 8.06 4.36
C ILE A 309 -13.90 8.50 4.01
N LEU A 310 -14.77 7.55 3.72
CA LEU A 310 -16.13 7.86 3.26
C LEU A 310 -16.97 8.55 4.36
N ARG A 311 -16.74 8.23 5.64
CA ARG A 311 -17.43 8.88 6.78
C ARG A 311 -16.91 10.29 7.07
N LYS A 312 -15.60 10.51 6.97
CA LYS A 312 -14.96 11.74 7.48
C LYS A 312 -14.83 12.84 6.43
N PHE A 313 -14.75 12.49 5.16
CA PHE A 313 -14.52 13.41 4.04
C PHE A 313 -15.76 13.48 3.16
N GLY A 314 -16.41 14.64 3.09
CA GLY A 314 -17.66 14.84 2.34
C GLY A 314 -18.93 14.54 3.16
N PRO A 315 -20.05 14.21 2.51
CA PRO A 315 -21.38 14.14 3.12
C PRO A 315 -21.64 12.87 3.97
N GLY A 316 -20.68 11.96 4.05
CA GLY A 316 -20.76 10.72 4.81
C GLY A 316 -21.03 9.47 3.96
N CYS A 317 -21.39 8.38 4.62
CA CYS A 317 -21.42 7.04 4.02
C CYS A 317 -22.64 6.24 4.48
N PHE A 318 -23.24 5.48 3.56
CA PHE A 318 -24.10 4.34 3.87
C PHE A 318 -23.24 3.08 3.98
N PHE A 319 -23.29 2.40 5.12
CA PHE A 319 -22.46 1.22 5.37
C PHE A 319 -23.29 -0.06 5.29
N LEU A 320 -22.96 -0.92 4.33
CA LEU A 320 -23.59 -2.21 4.10
C LEU A 320 -22.59 -3.33 4.41
N GLY A 321 -22.31 -3.52 5.70
CA GLY A 321 -21.17 -4.31 6.19
C GLY A 321 -21.19 -5.81 5.85
N PHE A 322 -22.36 -6.41 5.60
CA PHE A 322 -22.42 -7.82 5.21
C PHE A 322 -21.91 -8.06 3.78
N GLY A 323 -22.11 -7.09 2.89
CA GLY A 323 -21.66 -7.16 1.49
C GLY A 323 -22.20 -8.35 0.71
N ASP A 324 -23.43 -8.77 1.00
CA ASP A 324 -24.08 -9.93 0.41
C ASP A 324 -25.24 -9.54 -0.52
N ASP A 325 -25.86 -10.53 -1.17
CA ASP A 325 -26.95 -10.30 -2.11
C ASP A 325 -28.18 -9.65 -1.42
N ALA A 326 -28.47 -10.02 -0.17
CA ALA A 326 -29.56 -9.41 0.60
C ALA A 326 -29.32 -7.91 0.87
N SER A 327 -28.06 -7.50 1.08
CA SER A 327 -27.68 -6.09 1.17
C SER A 327 -27.89 -5.35 -0.17
N LEU A 328 -27.69 -6.02 -1.31
CA LEU A 328 -27.99 -5.44 -2.63
C LEU A 328 -29.50 -5.33 -2.88
N ASP A 329 -30.28 -6.32 -2.46
CA ASP A 329 -31.74 -6.26 -2.55
C ASP A 329 -32.31 -5.08 -1.74
N ASP A 330 -31.77 -4.86 -0.55
CA ASP A 330 -32.17 -3.72 0.30
C ASP A 330 -31.73 -2.37 -0.28
N MET A 331 -30.50 -2.30 -0.77
CA MET A 331 -29.98 -1.12 -1.45
C MET A 331 -30.83 -0.77 -2.68
N GLU A 332 -31.21 -1.74 -3.52
CA GLU A 332 -32.07 -1.49 -4.67
C GLU A 332 -33.43 -0.94 -4.26
N ARG A 333 -34.09 -1.52 -3.25
CA ARG A 333 -35.37 -0.98 -2.74
C ARG A 333 -35.26 0.48 -2.27
N GLN A 334 -34.19 0.81 -1.56
CA GLN A 334 -33.96 2.18 -1.10
C GLN A 334 -33.65 3.15 -2.26
N LEU A 335 -32.93 2.69 -3.29
CA LEU A 335 -32.68 3.48 -4.50
C LEU A 335 -33.97 3.70 -5.32
N GLU A 336 -34.83 2.68 -5.44
CA GLU A 336 -36.10 2.77 -6.17
C GLU A 336 -37.11 3.69 -5.48
N SER A 337 -37.16 3.66 -4.16
CA SER A 337 -38.03 4.53 -3.36
C SER A 337 -37.52 5.97 -3.25
N GLY A 338 -36.25 6.21 -3.59
CA GLY A 338 -35.58 7.51 -3.42
C GLY A 338 -35.12 7.80 -1.99
N GLU A 339 -35.22 6.84 -1.08
CA GLU A 339 -34.66 6.94 0.29
C GLU A 339 -33.13 6.96 0.26
N MET A 340 -32.52 6.31 -0.73
CA MET A 340 -31.09 6.32 -1.00
C MET A 340 -30.81 7.01 -2.34
N ASP A 341 -29.87 7.94 -2.31
CA ASP A 341 -29.30 8.59 -3.50
C ASP A 341 -27.80 8.80 -3.26
N ILE A 342 -26.97 8.26 -4.15
CA ILE A 342 -25.53 8.09 -3.91
C ILE A 342 -24.70 8.53 -5.11
N MET A 343 -23.47 8.98 -4.84
CA MET A 343 -22.50 9.31 -5.90
C MET A 343 -21.63 8.12 -6.31
N GLY A 344 -21.47 7.14 -5.41
CA GLY A 344 -20.73 5.94 -5.73
C GLY A 344 -20.79 4.84 -4.68
N LEU A 345 -20.32 3.67 -5.06
CA LEU A 345 -20.17 2.47 -4.25
C LEU A 345 -18.71 2.05 -4.26
N PHE A 346 -18.16 1.79 -3.07
CA PHE A 346 -16.82 1.29 -2.84
C PHE A 346 -16.89 -0.13 -2.27
N CYS A 347 -16.15 -1.06 -2.84
CA CYS A 347 -16.02 -2.42 -2.32
C CYS A 347 -14.63 -3.00 -2.54
N GLU A 348 -14.24 -3.96 -1.70
CA GLU A 348 -13.07 -4.81 -1.91
C GLU A 348 -13.46 -6.09 -2.66
N CYS A 349 -12.56 -6.61 -3.49
CA CYS A 349 -12.77 -7.84 -4.21
C CYS A 349 -11.51 -8.74 -4.15
N PRO A 350 -11.53 -9.82 -3.33
CA PRO A 350 -12.47 -10.11 -2.25
C PRO A 350 -12.19 -9.26 -0.99
N SER A 351 -13.11 -9.30 -0.02
CA SER A 351 -13.04 -8.53 1.23
C SER A 351 -11.90 -8.97 2.17
N ASN A 352 -11.31 -8.06 2.92
CA ASN A 352 -10.40 -8.35 4.03
C ASN A 352 -11.10 -8.19 5.40
N PRO A 353 -11.15 -9.21 6.28
CA PRO A 353 -10.39 -10.46 6.26
C PRO A 353 -11.19 -11.71 5.81
N LEU A 354 -12.50 -11.58 5.58
CA LEU A 354 -13.42 -12.72 5.40
C LEU A 354 -13.42 -13.32 3.99
N LEU A 355 -12.74 -12.68 3.05
CA LEU A 355 -12.51 -13.16 1.68
C LEU A 355 -13.80 -13.49 0.92
N LYS A 356 -14.87 -12.74 1.19
CA LYS A 356 -16.10 -12.75 0.42
C LYS A 356 -15.94 -11.94 -0.87
N THR A 357 -16.57 -12.41 -1.93
CA THR A 357 -16.57 -11.74 -3.23
C THR A 357 -17.92 -11.09 -3.47
N PRO A 358 -18.00 -9.77 -3.69
CA PRO A 358 -19.26 -9.11 -4.00
C PRO A 358 -19.76 -9.50 -5.40
N ASN A 359 -21.07 -9.47 -5.60
CA ASN A 359 -21.69 -9.67 -6.92
C ASN A 359 -21.47 -8.41 -7.79
N LEU A 360 -20.28 -8.28 -8.38
CA LEU A 360 -19.89 -7.11 -9.17
C LEU A 360 -20.76 -6.88 -10.40
N LYS A 361 -21.29 -7.97 -10.99
CA LYS A 361 -22.25 -7.86 -12.10
C LYS A 361 -23.52 -7.15 -11.66
N ARG A 362 -24.10 -7.57 -10.52
CA ARG A 362 -25.30 -6.92 -9.97
C ARG A 362 -25.03 -5.48 -9.56
N ILE A 363 -23.88 -5.21 -8.95
CA ILE A 363 -23.46 -3.84 -8.59
C ILE A 363 -23.37 -2.95 -9.84
N ARG A 364 -22.79 -3.44 -10.94
CA ARG A 364 -22.71 -2.69 -12.20
C ARG A 364 -24.09 -2.42 -12.79
N GLU A 365 -24.99 -3.40 -12.80
CA GLU A 365 -26.38 -3.23 -13.25
C GLU A 365 -27.11 -2.13 -12.47
N LEU A 366 -26.96 -2.12 -11.13
CA LEU A 366 -27.54 -1.08 -10.27
C LEU A 366 -26.89 0.29 -10.53
N ALA A 367 -25.57 0.32 -10.70
CA ALA A 367 -24.83 1.54 -10.98
C ALA A 367 -25.27 2.20 -12.30
N ASP A 368 -25.56 1.40 -13.32
CA ASP A 368 -26.08 1.88 -14.60
C ASP A 368 -27.54 2.36 -14.49
N LYS A 369 -28.38 1.62 -13.75
CA LYS A 369 -29.79 1.97 -13.51
C LYS A 369 -29.96 3.27 -12.71
N PHE A 370 -29.14 3.48 -11.69
CA PHE A 370 -29.25 4.61 -10.75
C PHE A 370 -28.14 5.66 -10.91
N ASN A 371 -27.29 5.53 -11.92
CA ASN A 371 -26.26 6.49 -12.32
C ASN A 371 -25.23 6.84 -11.23
N PHE A 372 -24.76 5.86 -10.44
CA PHE A 372 -23.65 6.05 -9.49
C PHE A 372 -22.35 5.41 -9.97
N ALA A 373 -21.20 5.83 -9.40
CA ALA A 373 -19.89 5.29 -9.77
C ALA A 373 -19.52 4.04 -8.96
N VAL A 374 -18.76 3.11 -9.53
CA VAL A 374 -18.26 1.91 -8.86
C VAL A 374 -16.74 2.00 -8.72
N VAL A 375 -16.25 1.92 -7.49
CA VAL A 375 -14.81 1.87 -7.16
C VAL A 375 -14.50 0.51 -6.54
N VAL A 376 -13.64 -0.26 -7.19
CA VAL A 376 -13.26 -1.61 -6.72
C VAL A 376 -11.81 -1.60 -6.27
N ASP A 377 -11.57 -1.99 -5.02
CA ASP A 377 -10.25 -2.31 -4.50
C ASP A 377 -9.93 -3.80 -4.75
N GLU A 378 -9.00 -4.07 -5.65
CA GLU A 378 -8.59 -5.44 -6.01
C GLU A 378 -7.31 -5.91 -5.28
N THR A 379 -6.87 -5.20 -4.23
CA THR A 379 -5.60 -5.47 -3.52
C THR A 379 -5.47 -6.92 -3.09
N VAL A 380 -6.50 -7.48 -2.45
CA VAL A 380 -6.50 -8.87 -1.98
C VAL A 380 -6.68 -9.83 -3.14
N GLY A 381 -7.50 -9.44 -4.11
CA GLY A 381 -7.82 -10.22 -5.29
C GLY A 381 -6.58 -10.49 -6.11
N ASN A 382 -5.62 -9.55 -6.15
CA ASN A 382 -4.42 -9.55 -6.96
C ASN A 382 -4.77 -9.45 -8.47
N LEU A 383 -4.23 -8.43 -9.14
CA LEU A 383 -4.55 -8.14 -10.54
C LEU A 383 -4.18 -9.25 -11.54
N LEU A 384 -3.41 -10.26 -11.14
CA LEU A 384 -3.11 -11.46 -11.95
C LEU A 384 -4.12 -12.59 -11.74
N ASN A 385 -4.92 -12.53 -10.69
CA ASN A 385 -5.85 -13.58 -10.27
C ASN A 385 -7.28 -13.28 -10.68
N ILE A 386 -7.67 -12.00 -10.65
CA ILE A 386 -9.03 -11.55 -11.01
C ILE A 386 -8.99 -10.35 -11.96
N SER A 387 -10.08 -10.15 -12.71
CA SER A 387 -10.31 -8.99 -13.56
C SER A 387 -11.62 -8.31 -13.17
N VAL A 388 -11.52 -7.15 -12.52
CA VAL A 388 -12.69 -6.39 -12.03
C VAL A 388 -13.03 -5.17 -12.87
N LEU A 389 -12.12 -4.74 -13.75
CA LEU A 389 -12.27 -3.53 -14.55
C LEU A 389 -13.57 -3.46 -15.36
N PRO A 390 -14.09 -4.56 -15.96
CA PRO A 390 -15.37 -4.51 -16.68
C PRO A 390 -16.57 -4.04 -15.85
N TYR A 391 -16.49 -4.10 -14.52
CA TYR A 391 -17.57 -3.75 -13.60
C TYR A 391 -17.32 -2.43 -12.85
N ALA A 392 -16.17 -1.79 -13.04
CA ALA A 392 -15.73 -0.65 -12.25
C ALA A 392 -15.56 0.62 -13.10
N ASP A 393 -15.84 1.78 -12.52
CA ASP A 393 -15.48 3.08 -13.09
C ASP A 393 -14.02 3.44 -12.74
N MET A 394 -13.59 3.08 -11.54
CA MET A 394 -12.20 3.17 -11.09
C MET A 394 -11.78 1.88 -10.38
N VAL A 395 -10.58 1.40 -10.63
CA VAL A 395 -9.97 0.27 -9.91
C VAL A 395 -8.79 0.78 -9.11
N VAL A 396 -8.75 0.47 -7.82
CA VAL A 396 -7.65 0.86 -6.93
C VAL A 396 -6.91 -0.37 -6.43
N SER A 397 -5.61 -0.22 -6.17
CA SER A 397 -4.79 -1.30 -5.62
C SER A 397 -3.68 -0.76 -4.73
N SER A 398 -3.40 -1.47 -3.65
CA SER A 398 -2.21 -1.26 -2.84
C SER A 398 -1.01 -2.04 -3.41
N LEU A 399 -0.16 -1.36 -4.16
CA LEU A 399 1.11 -1.90 -4.68
C LEU A 399 2.11 -2.28 -3.58
N THR A 400 1.89 -1.78 -2.37
CA THR A 400 2.61 -2.13 -1.13
C THR A 400 2.62 -3.63 -0.80
N LYS A 401 1.66 -4.40 -1.33
CA LYS A 401 1.43 -5.82 -0.96
C LYS A 401 2.18 -6.75 -1.91
N VAL A 402 1.51 -7.76 -2.46
CA VAL A 402 2.09 -8.80 -3.34
C VAL A 402 2.84 -8.25 -4.55
N PHE A 403 2.42 -7.07 -5.03
CA PHE A 403 3.09 -6.39 -6.13
C PHE A 403 4.53 -6.02 -5.77
N SER A 404 4.77 -5.47 -4.57
CA SER A 404 6.11 -5.23 -4.04
C SER A 404 6.73 -6.50 -3.45
N GLY A 405 6.06 -7.22 -2.55
CA GLY A 405 6.57 -8.45 -1.93
C GLY A 405 7.65 -8.24 -0.85
N ASP A 406 8.48 -7.22 -0.96
CA ASP A 406 9.67 -7.05 -0.10
C ASP A 406 9.41 -6.38 1.25
N SER A 407 8.21 -5.85 1.48
CA SER A 407 7.87 -5.14 2.74
C SER A 407 8.83 -3.99 3.09
N ASN A 408 9.31 -3.25 2.08
CA ASN A 408 10.24 -2.13 2.25
C ASN A 408 9.82 -0.85 1.51
N VAL A 409 8.68 -0.84 0.82
CA VAL A 409 8.20 0.30 0.04
C VAL A 409 6.68 0.28 0.00
N MET A 410 6.07 1.46 0.11
CA MET A 410 4.64 1.63 -0.08
C MET A 410 4.36 2.17 -1.48
N GLY A 411 3.19 1.84 -2.00
CA GLY A 411 2.67 2.38 -3.24
C GLY A 411 1.20 2.03 -3.39
N GLY A 412 0.52 2.83 -4.19
CA GLY A 412 -0.86 2.60 -4.64
C GLY A 412 -1.01 2.94 -6.11
N SER A 413 -2.02 2.34 -6.73
CA SER A 413 -2.44 2.66 -8.10
C SER A 413 -3.92 2.90 -8.17
N LEU A 414 -4.32 3.77 -9.09
CA LEU A 414 -5.69 3.94 -9.56
C LEU A 414 -5.69 3.77 -11.07
N ILE A 415 -6.59 2.94 -11.58
CA ILE A 415 -6.89 2.81 -13.00
C ILE A 415 -8.23 3.48 -13.24
N LEU A 416 -8.27 4.43 -14.17
CA LEU A 416 -9.51 5.00 -14.66
C LEU A 416 -10.01 4.16 -15.85
N ASN A 417 -11.25 3.66 -15.80
CA ASN A 417 -11.76 2.78 -16.84
C ASN A 417 -12.19 3.57 -18.10
N PRO A 418 -11.54 3.38 -19.27
CA PRO A 418 -11.93 4.07 -20.50
C PRO A 418 -13.32 3.68 -21.02
N ALA A 419 -13.83 2.51 -20.64
CA ALA A 419 -15.15 2.04 -21.01
C ALA A 419 -16.27 2.57 -20.09
N SER A 420 -15.92 3.28 -19.01
CA SER A 420 -16.90 3.88 -18.10
C SER A 420 -17.71 4.97 -18.79
N SER A 421 -19.02 4.99 -18.55
CA SER A 421 -19.89 6.13 -18.95
C SER A 421 -19.52 7.45 -18.25
N LYS A 422 -18.77 7.38 -17.14
CA LYS A 422 -18.27 8.52 -16.36
C LYS A 422 -16.84 8.92 -16.73
N TYR A 423 -16.21 8.21 -17.67
CA TYR A 423 -14.80 8.38 -18.02
C TYR A 423 -14.44 9.83 -18.33
N ALA A 424 -15.18 10.50 -19.23
CA ALA A 424 -14.85 11.85 -19.67
C ALA A 424 -14.79 12.85 -18.50
N GLN A 425 -15.77 12.77 -17.60
CA GLN A 425 -15.86 13.67 -16.44
C GLN A 425 -14.75 13.40 -15.42
N LEU A 426 -14.50 12.11 -15.12
CA LEU A 426 -13.43 11.70 -14.21
C LEU A 426 -12.05 12.04 -14.80
N LYS A 427 -11.85 11.84 -16.10
CA LYS A 427 -10.59 12.15 -16.78
C LYS A 427 -10.29 13.64 -16.72
N GLU A 428 -11.29 14.48 -16.97
CA GLU A 428 -11.14 15.94 -16.84
C GLU A 428 -10.76 16.34 -15.41
N TYR A 429 -11.40 15.74 -14.40
CA TYR A 429 -11.03 15.96 -13.00
C TYR A 429 -9.56 15.61 -12.75
N PHE A 430 -9.10 14.43 -13.18
CA PHE A 430 -7.71 14.02 -12.98
C PHE A 430 -6.72 14.87 -13.77
N ASN A 431 -7.04 15.30 -14.99
CA ASN A 431 -6.19 16.20 -15.77
C ASN A 431 -5.93 17.53 -15.04
N GLN A 432 -6.91 18.02 -14.29
CA GLN A 432 -6.82 19.28 -13.55
C GLN A 432 -6.22 19.13 -12.14
N ASN A 433 -6.44 17.99 -11.48
CA ASN A 433 -6.21 17.84 -10.03
C ASN A 433 -5.14 16.80 -9.66
N TYR A 434 -4.73 15.91 -10.57
CA TYR A 434 -3.70 14.92 -10.27
C TYR A 434 -2.33 15.60 -10.12
N GLU A 435 -1.62 15.19 -9.07
CA GLU A 435 -0.24 15.59 -8.81
C GLU A 435 0.59 14.31 -8.58
N ASP A 436 1.68 14.15 -9.33
CA ASP A 436 2.59 13.02 -9.14
C ASP A 436 3.41 13.23 -7.86
N THR A 437 2.87 12.70 -6.76
CA THR A 437 3.46 12.77 -5.42
C THR A 437 4.21 11.50 -5.06
N TYR A 438 4.37 10.56 -6.01
CA TYR A 438 5.06 9.31 -5.75
C TYR A 438 6.58 9.51 -5.79
N TRP A 439 7.24 9.29 -4.65
CA TRP A 439 8.64 9.64 -4.47
C TRP A 439 9.57 8.84 -5.38
N ALA A 440 10.61 9.50 -5.90
CA ALA A 440 11.54 8.94 -6.88
C ALA A 440 12.21 7.64 -6.43
N GLU A 441 12.76 7.61 -5.22
CA GLU A 441 13.39 6.38 -4.70
C GLU A 441 12.37 5.28 -4.46
N ASP A 442 11.18 5.62 -3.94
CA ASP A 442 10.12 4.64 -3.72
C ASP A 442 9.66 4.03 -5.06
N ALA A 443 9.60 4.84 -6.14
CA ALA A 443 9.32 4.32 -7.48
C ALA A 443 10.38 3.33 -7.97
N LEU A 444 11.67 3.62 -7.76
CA LEU A 444 12.76 2.71 -8.14
C LEU A 444 12.72 1.39 -7.34
N TYR A 445 12.51 1.46 -6.02
CA TYR A 445 12.36 0.26 -5.19
C TYR A 445 11.14 -0.55 -5.61
N LEU A 446 9.98 0.10 -5.82
CA LEU A 446 8.77 -0.60 -6.21
C LEU A 446 8.91 -1.24 -7.60
N GLU A 447 9.51 -0.55 -8.56
CA GLU A 447 9.77 -1.12 -9.89
C GLU A 447 10.61 -2.38 -9.77
N ARG A 448 11.76 -2.30 -9.08
CA ARG A 448 12.67 -3.42 -8.88
C ARG A 448 11.96 -4.60 -8.22
N ASN A 449 11.24 -4.35 -7.12
CA ASN A 449 10.59 -5.40 -6.34
C ASN A 449 9.40 -6.06 -7.07
N SER A 450 8.86 -5.43 -8.11
CA SER A 450 7.69 -5.94 -8.86
C SER A 450 8.06 -6.68 -10.14
N ARG A 451 9.34 -6.83 -10.47
CA ARG A 451 9.80 -7.57 -11.67
C ARG A 451 9.43 -9.05 -11.63
N ASP A 452 9.47 -9.68 -10.47
CA ASP A 452 9.12 -11.08 -10.21
C ASP A 452 7.68 -11.26 -9.68
N PHE A 453 6.84 -10.23 -9.79
CA PHE A 453 5.46 -10.26 -9.28
C PHE A 453 4.64 -11.44 -9.83
N GLU A 454 4.79 -11.80 -11.11
CA GLU A 454 4.02 -12.90 -11.71
C GLU A 454 4.43 -14.27 -11.16
N SER A 455 5.72 -14.58 -11.13
CA SER A 455 6.22 -15.85 -10.59
C SER A 455 5.91 -15.97 -9.10
N ARG A 456 6.06 -14.87 -8.35
CA ARG A 456 5.65 -14.77 -6.94
C ARG A 456 4.18 -15.09 -6.74
N SER A 457 3.30 -14.45 -7.51
CA SER A 457 1.84 -14.66 -7.44
C SER A 457 1.47 -16.14 -7.65
N LYS A 458 2.03 -16.79 -8.68
CA LYS A 458 1.79 -18.21 -8.97
C LYS A 458 2.22 -19.11 -7.81
N LYS A 459 3.41 -18.86 -7.24
CA LYS A 459 3.93 -19.64 -6.11
C LYS A 459 3.08 -19.45 -4.85
N ILE A 460 2.67 -18.22 -4.55
CA ILE A 460 1.77 -17.89 -3.43
C ILE A 460 0.44 -18.63 -3.58
N ASN A 461 -0.19 -18.58 -4.77
CA ASN A 461 -1.47 -19.27 -5.02
C ASN A 461 -1.36 -20.78 -4.76
N ARG A 462 -0.27 -21.42 -5.23
CA ARG A 462 -0.03 -22.84 -5.00
C ARG A 462 0.15 -23.15 -3.52
N ASN A 463 1.05 -22.42 -2.84
CA ASN A 463 1.31 -22.63 -1.42
C ASN A 463 0.03 -22.42 -0.59
N ALA A 464 -0.79 -21.42 -0.92
CA ALA A 464 -2.02 -21.13 -0.21
C ALA A 464 -3.06 -22.24 -0.35
N ALA A 465 -3.20 -22.85 -1.52
CA ALA A 465 -4.11 -23.99 -1.71
C ALA A 465 -3.76 -25.17 -0.79
N GLU A 466 -2.47 -25.48 -0.64
CA GLU A 466 -2.01 -26.54 0.28
C GLU A 466 -2.22 -26.19 1.75
N VAL A 467 -2.03 -24.92 2.13
CA VAL A 467 -2.31 -24.44 3.50
C VAL A 467 -3.80 -24.55 3.81
N VAL A 468 -4.68 -24.18 2.87
CA VAL A 468 -6.14 -24.33 3.03
C VAL A 468 -6.51 -25.79 3.23
N ALA A 469 -6.00 -26.70 2.38
CA ALA A 469 -6.26 -28.13 2.51
C ALA A 469 -5.81 -28.69 3.87
N LEU A 470 -4.66 -28.24 4.39
CA LEU A 470 -4.20 -28.62 5.74
C LEU A 470 -5.15 -28.13 6.85
N LEU A 471 -5.61 -26.89 6.75
CA LEU A 471 -6.49 -26.28 7.76
C LEU A 471 -7.88 -26.92 7.75
N GLU A 472 -8.47 -27.20 6.58
CA GLU A 472 -9.78 -27.86 6.46
C GLU A 472 -9.78 -29.29 7.02
N GLN A 473 -8.64 -29.99 6.98
CA GLN A 473 -8.50 -31.34 7.53
C GLN A 473 -8.29 -31.35 9.06
N SER A 474 -7.97 -30.21 9.68
CA SER A 474 -7.66 -30.15 11.09
C SER A 474 -8.93 -30.14 11.95
N PRO A 475 -9.09 -31.07 12.91
CA PRO A 475 -10.27 -31.09 13.79
C PRO A 475 -10.32 -29.89 14.76
N LEU A 476 -9.23 -29.13 14.88
CA LEU A 476 -9.13 -27.95 15.74
C LEU A 476 -9.76 -26.71 15.12
N ILE A 477 -9.88 -26.69 13.80
CA ILE A 477 -10.37 -25.55 13.04
C ILE A 477 -11.90 -25.64 12.94
N ASP A 478 -12.55 -24.53 13.24
CA ASP A 478 -14.00 -24.41 13.10
C ASP A 478 -14.38 -23.95 11.70
N GLN A 479 -13.69 -22.91 11.22
CA GLN A 479 -13.97 -22.29 9.93
C GLN A 479 -12.67 -21.80 9.27
N VAL A 480 -12.57 -22.04 7.96
CA VAL A 480 -11.55 -21.46 7.09
C VAL A 480 -12.25 -20.51 6.12
N PHE A 481 -11.73 -19.30 6.00
CA PHE A 481 -12.15 -18.31 5.02
C PHE A 481 -11.11 -18.28 3.91
N TYR A 482 -11.53 -18.65 2.70
CA TYR A 482 -10.73 -18.56 1.50
C TYR A 482 -11.63 -18.58 0.26
N PRO A 483 -11.33 -17.83 -0.82
CA PRO A 483 -12.29 -17.66 -1.92
C PRO A 483 -12.72 -18.96 -2.61
N SER A 484 -11.86 -19.99 -2.67
CA SER A 484 -12.19 -21.26 -3.34
C SER A 484 -13.18 -22.15 -2.59
N ILE A 485 -13.41 -21.88 -1.30
CA ILE A 485 -14.32 -22.64 -0.42
C ILE A 485 -15.41 -21.75 0.18
N SER A 486 -15.46 -20.48 -0.23
CA SER A 486 -16.45 -19.51 0.23
C SER A 486 -17.79 -19.72 -0.47
N ASP A 487 -18.90 -19.40 0.21
CA ASP A 487 -20.24 -19.42 -0.39
C ASP A 487 -20.36 -18.44 -1.57
N THR A 488 -19.53 -17.39 -1.61
CA THR A 488 -19.45 -16.43 -2.72
C THR A 488 -18.49 -16.87 -3.84
N LYS A 489 -18.01 -18.12 -3.85
CA LYS A 489 -17.07 -18.64 -4.87
C LYS A 489 -17.59 -18.44 -6.28
N LYS A 490 -18.90 -18.60 -6.51
CA LYS A 490 -19.55 -18.35 -7.81
C LYS A 490 -19.19 -16.97 -8.39
N TYR A 491 -19.17 -15.92 -7.55
CA TYR A 491 -18.82 -14.57 -7.97
C TYR A 491 -17.32 -14.42 -8.18
N TYR A 492 -16.48 -15.12 -7.40
CA TYR A 492 -15.03 -15.12 -7.64
C TYR A 492 -14.68 -15.78 -8.97
N ASP A 493 -15.27 -16.95 -9.27
CA ASP A 493 -14.99 -17.71 -10.48
C ASP A 493 -15.32 -16.93 -11.76
N GLU A 494 -16.38 -16.11 -11.74
CA GLU A 494 -16.75 -15.21 -12.85
C GLU A 494 -15.69 -14.14 -13.13
N LEU A 495 -14.93 -13.74 -12.11
CA LEU A 495 -13.90 -12.70 -12.19
C LEU A 495 -12.51 -13.28 -12.42
N LYS A 496 -12.34 -14.59 -12.18
CA LYS A 496 -11.04 -15.26 -12.15
C LYS A 496 -10.38 -15.22 -13.53
N ALA A 497 -9.14 -14.75 -13.57
CA ALA A 497 -8.32 -14.78 -14.78
C ALA A 497 -8.04 -16.25 -15.19
N PRO A 498 -7.82 -16.55 -16.48
CA PRO A 498 -7.59 -17.91 -16.96
C PRO A 498 -6.49 -18.66 -16.19
N GLU A 499 -5.34 -18.01 -15.99
CA GLU A 499 -4.19 -18.52 -15.21
C GLU A 499 -4.17 -18.03 -13.75
N GLY A 500 -5.27 -17.41 -13.31
CA GLY A 500 -5.40 -16.83 -11.97
C GLY A 500 -5.57 -17.89 -10.89
N GLY A 501 -5.20 -17.57 -9.66
CA GLY A 501 -5.50 -18.35 -8.46
C GLY A 501 -6.50 -17.65 -7.54
N TYR A 502 -6.61 -18.13 -6.30
CA TYR A 502 -7.50 -17.60 -5.27
C TYR A 502 -6.80 -16.68 -4.25
N GLY A 503 -5.54 -16.32 -4.50
CA GLY A 503 -4.76 -15.42 -3.66
C GLY A 503 -3.92 -16.14 -2.60
N GLY A 504 -3.27 -15.33 -1.75
CA GLY A 504 -2.40 -15.83 -0.67
C GLY A 504 -2.90 -15.54 0.74
N LEU A 505 -4.03 -14.85 0.86
CA LEU A 505 -4.58 -14.46 2.15
C LEU A 505 -5.56 -15.54 2.61
N ILE A 506 -5.41 -16.02 3.82
CA ILE A 506 -6.26 -17.03 4.45
C ILE A 506 -6.61 -16.53 5.84
N SER A 507 -7.88 -16.64 6.22
CA SER A 507 -8.31 -16.43 7.60
C SER A 507 -8.92 -17.70 8.15
N PHE A 508 -8.82 -17.93 9.44
CA PHE A 508 -9.44 -19.09 10.08
C PHE A 508 -9.68 -18.87 11.57
N VAL A 509 -10.61 -19.64 12.11
CA VAL A 509 -11.03 -19.61 13.51
C VAL A 509 -10.92 -21.01 14.10
N PHE A 510 -10.41 -21.10 15.32
CA PHE A 510 -10.33 -22.33 16.08
C PHE A 510 -11.64 -22.62 16.81
N ARG A 511 -12.00 -23.90 16.96
CA ARG A 511 -13.14 -24.34 17.79
C ARG A 511 -12.99 -23.92 19.25
N ASN A 512 -11.75 -23.96 19.76
CA ASN A 512 -11.40 -23.45 21.09
C ASN A 512 -10.57 -22.16 20.94
N PRO A 513 -11.04 -21.01 21.44
CA PRO A 513 -10.29 -19.75 21.42
C PRO A 513 -8.86 -19.83 22.00
N GLU A 514 -8.61 -20.68 23.00
CA GLU A 514 -7.29 -20.84 23.60
C GLU A 514 -6.27 -21.46 22.62
N HIS A 515 -6.74 -22.26 21.67
CA HIS A 515 -5.90 -22.81 20.61
C HIS A 515 -5.43 -21.72 19.65
N ALA A 516 -6.24 -20.67 19.41
CA ALA A 516 -5.80 -19.54 18.59
C ALA A 516 -4.60 -18.82 19.22
N VAL A 517 -4.67 -18.55 20.52
CA VAL A 517 -3.56 -17.94 21.28
C VAL A 517 -2.32 -18.84 21.25
N THR A 518 -2.50 -20.14 21.51
CA THR A 518 -1.40 -21.13 21.52
C THR A 518 -0.75 -21.27 20.15
N PHE A 519 -1.55 -21.37 19.09
CA PHE A 519 -1.07 -21.44 17.71
C PHE A 519 -0.29 -20.17 17.33
N PHE A 520 -0.86 -18.98 17.57
CA PHE A 520 -0.22 -17.72 17.19
C PHE A 520 1.10 -17.49 17.95
N ASN A 521 1.15 -17.82 19.25
CA ASN A 521 2.37 -17.68 20.04
C ASN A 521 3.46 -18.68 19.62
N SER A 522 3.10 -19.91 19.24
CA SER A 522 4.05 -20.98 18.93
C SER A 522 4.56 -20.96 17.48
N ILE A 523 3.76 -20.45 16.53
CA ILE A 523 4.09 -20.51 15.12
C ILE A 523 5.33 -19.70 14.75
N GLN A 524 6.25 -20.36 14.03
CA GLN A 524 7.55 -19.81 13.63
C GLN A 524 7.46 -19.12 12.27
N LEU A 525 6.57 -18.13 12.19
CA LEU A 525 6.38 -17.25 11.03
C LEU A 525 6.69 -15.80 11.42
N HIS A 526 6.78 -14.91 10.44
CA HIS A 526 6.79 -13.48 10.73
C HIS A 526 5.42 -13.10 11.30
N LYS A 527 5.39 -12.30 12.36
CA LYS A 527 4.16 -11.95 13.08
C LYS A 527 4.03 -10.44 13.19
N GLY A 528 3.02 -9.85 12.54
CA GLY A 528 2.90 -8.39 12.44
C GLY A 528 1.83 -7.92 11.45
N PRO A 529 1.64 -6.59 11.31
CA PRO A 529 0.72 -6.03 10.34
C PRO A 529 1.18 -6.23 8.88
N SER A 530 0.32 -5.87 7.93
CA SER A 530 0.50 -6.06 6.48
C SER A 530 0.20 -7.49 5.98
N LEU A 531 0.42 -7.71 4.68
CA LEU A 531 0.19 -8.93 3.91
C LEU A 531 0.89 -8.83 2.53
N GLY A 532 0.90 -9.93 1.78
CA GLY A 532 1.41 -10.01 0.40
C GLY A 532 2.92 -9.89 0.32
N THR A 533 3.65 -10.58 1.20
CA THR A 533 5.11 -10.52 1.29
C THR A 533 5.80 -11.77 0.70
N ASN A 534 7.10 -11.68 0.47
CA ASN A 534 7.93 -12.79 -0.01
C ASN A 534 8.08 -13.92 1.03
N PHE A 535 7.73 -13.65 2.28
CA PHE A 535 7.66 -14.59 3.39
C PHE A 535 6.25 -14.60 3.97
N THR A 536 5.89 -15.65 4.67
CA THR A 536 4.57 -15.81 5.27
C THR A 536 4.46 -14.96 6.54
N LEU A 537 3.37 -14.20 6.62
CA LEU A 537 3.01 -13.33 7.75
C LEU A 537 1.75 -13.84 8.45
N ALA A 538 1.74 -13.83 9.77
CA ALA A 538 0.56 -14.14 10.59
C ALA A 538 0.19 -12.97 11.51
N CYS A 539 -1.10 -12.79 11.77
CA CYS A 539 -1.57 -11.90 12.83
C CYS A 539 -2.94 -12.35 13.41
N PRO A 540 -3.23 -12.03 14.68
CA PRO A 540 -4.58 -12.10 15.21
C PRO A 540 -5.34 -10.87 14.71
N TYR A 541 -5.98 -10.99 13.54
CA TYR A 541 -6.42 -9.84 12.76
C TYR A 541 -7.40 -8.94 13.52
N ALA A 542 -8.40 -9.51 14.18
CA ALA A 542 -9.40 -8.74 14.90
C ALA A 542 -8.77 -7.93 16.05
N ILE A 543 -7.86 -8.55 16.80
CA ILE A 543 -7.08 -7.85 17.84
C ILE A 543 -6.23 -6.74 17.22
N LEU A 544 -5.47 -7.03 16.17
CA LEU A 544 -4.54 -6.06 15.58
C LEU A 544 -5.22 -4.89 14.85
N ALA A 545 -6.39 -5.09 14.26
CA ALA A 545 -7.03 -4.10 13.38
C ALA A 545 -8.26 -3.43 14.02
N HIS A 546 -8.88 -4.08 15.02
CA HIS A 546 -10.20 -3.71 15.53
C HIS A 546 -10.29 -3.81 17.06
N TYR A 547 -9.17 -3.69 17.78
CA TYR A 547 -9.11 -3.89 19.24
C TYR A 547 -10.19 -3.11 20.00
N GLN A 548 -10.39 -1.85 19.62
CA GLN A 548 -11.34 -0.93 20.28
C GLN A 548 -12.80 -1.14 19.85
N GLU A 549 -13.05 -2.01 18.86
CA GLU A 549 -14.37 -2.21 18.24
C GLU A 549 -14.71 -3.70 18.03
N LEU A 550 -14.12 -4.61 18.82
CA LEU A 550 -14.30 -6.06 18.69
C LEU A 550 -15.77 -6.51 18.68
N ASP A 551 -16.59 -5.96 19.58
CA ASP A 551 -18.03 -6.28 19.66
C ASP A 551 -18.81 -5.76 18.44
N GLU A 552 -18.35 -4.68 17.83
CA GLU A 552 -18.98 -4.12 16.64
C GLU A 552 -18.64 -4.95 15.40
N VAL A 553 -17.37 -5.34 15.24
CA VAL A 553 -16.94 -6.11 14.06
C VAL A 553 -17.43 -7.56 14.09
N ALA A 554 -17.68 -8.10 15.28
CA ALA A 554 -18.31 -9.40 15.45
C ALA A 554 -19.71 -9.47 14.81
N LYS A 555 -20.46 -8.35 14.78
CA LYS A 555 -21.78 -8.27 14.11
C LYS A 555 -21.70 -8.52 12.61
N TRP A 556 -20.54 -8.24 12.01
CA TRP A 556 -20.27 -8.45 10.59
C TRP A 556 -19.57 -9.78 10.30
N GLY A 557 -19.42 -10.64 11.32
CA GLY A 557 -18.82 -11.98 11.20
C GLY A 557 -17.30 -12.03 11.42
N VAL A 558 -16.68 -10.95 11.92
CA VAL A 558 -15.25 -10.94 12.27
C VAL A 558 -15.06 -11.46 13.70
N ASP A 559 -14.68 -12.73 13.84
CA ASP A 559 -14.42 -13.34 15.15
C ASP A 559 -13.20 -12.69 15.82
N LYS A 560 -13.30 -12.40 17.13
CA LYS A 560 -12.21 -11.80 17.92
C LYS A 560 -10.92 -12.64 17.92
N ASN A 561 -11.04 -13.95 17.74
CA ASN A 561 -9.96 -14.92 17.74
C ASN A 561 -9.51 -15.30 16.32
N LEU A 562 -10.00 -14.60 15.30
CA LEU A 562 -9.64 -14.85 13.90
C LEU A 562 -8.14 -14.62 13.69
N ILE A 563 -7.48 -15.67 13.20
CA ILE A 563 -6.10 -15.61 12.75
C ILE A 563 -6.09 -15.43 11.24
N ARG A 564 -5.25 -14.52 10.76
CA ARG A 564 -5.02 -14.30 9.35
C ARG A 564 -3.58 -14.63 9.01
N ILE A 565 -3.39 -15.44 7.97
CA ILE A 565 -2.09 -15.75 7.38
C ILE A 565 -2.05 -15.22 5.95
N SER A 566 -0.96 -14.54 5.62
CA SER A 566 -0.60 -14.16 4.26
C SER A 566 0.56 -15.04 3.81
N VAL A 567 0.27 -16.02 2.98
CA VAL A 567 1.22 -17.01 2.46
C VAL A 567 2.28 -16.37 1.55
N GLY A 568 3.54 -16.73 1.77
CA GLY A 568 4.71 -16.26 1.03
C GLY A 568 5.34 -17.32 0.12
N LEU A 569 6.64 -17.18 -0.11
CA LEU A 569 7.42 -17.96 -1.08
C LEU A 569 8.22 -19.12 -0.48
N GLU A 570 7.98 -19.47 0.78
CA GLU A 570 8.63 -20.61 1.42
C GLU A 570 8.47 -21.90 0.59
N ASN A 571 9.38 -22.85 0.83
CA ASN A 571 9.17 -24.21 0.36
C ASN A 571 7.86 -24.73 0.95
N GLU A 572 7.06 -25.38 0.12
CA GLU A 572 5.72 -25.84 0.48
C GLU A 572 5.76 -26.83 1.65
N SER A 573 6.67 -27.81 1.62
CA SER A 573 6.77 -28.81 2.69
C SER A 573 7.26 -28.21 4.01
N GLU A 574 8.16 -27.22 3.94
CA GLU A 574 8.64 -26.49 5.12
C GLU A 574 7.52 -25.65 5.75
N LEU A 575 6.77 -24.91 4.94
CA LEU A 575 5.64 -24.10 5.41
C LEU A 575 4.56 -24.98 6.07
N LEU A 576 4.17 -26.07 5.42
CA LEU A 576 3.22 -27.02 5.98
C LEU A 576 3.75 -27.69 7.26
N GLY A 577 5.06 -27.96 7.33
CA GLY A 577 5.72 -28.47 8.53
C GLY A 577 5.63 -27.50 9.72
N ILE A 578 5.85 -26.20 9.48
CA ILE A 578 5.71 -25.14 10.50
C ILE A 578 4.27 -25.08 11.02
N LEU A 579 3.29 -25.13 10.12
CA LEU A 579 1.87 -25.09 10.46
C LEU A 579 1.43 -26.33 11.26
N ARG A 580 1.77 -27.54 10.78
CA ARG A 580 1.45 -28.80 11.46
C ARG A 580 2.01 -28.82 12.87
N LYS A 581 3.30 -28.49 13.03
CA LYS A 581 3.94 -28.44 14.36
C LYS A 581 3.20 -27.51 15.32
N SER A 582 2.71 -26.38 14.84
CA SER A 582 1.98 -25.41 15.68
C SER A 582 0.55 -25.88 16.01
N LEU A 583 -0.11 -26.57 15.08
CA LEU A 583 -1.40 -27.24 15.33
C LEU A 583 -1.26 -28.37 16.36
N ASP A 584 -0.22 -29.21 16.25
CA ASP A 584 0.04 -30.31 17.19
C ASP A 584 0.32 -29.82 18.62
N LEU A 585 0.94 -28.64 18.76
CA LEU A 585 1.15 -28.02 20.08
C LEU A 585 -0.15 -27.56 20.76
N CYS A 586 -1.23 -27.37 20.00
CA CYS A 586 -2.53 -26.99 20.55
C CYS A 586 -3.25 -28.17 21.21
N THR A 587 -2.95 -29.42 20.85
CA THR A 587 -3.53 -30.63 21.47
C THR A 587 -2.69 -31.20 22.61
N SER A 588 -1.46 -30.71 22.76
CA SER A 588 -0.46 -31.29 23.66
C SER A 588 -0.46 -30.69 25.08
N LYS A 589 -1.55 -30.03 25.50
CA LYS A 589 -1.69 -29.38 26.82
C LYS A 589 -2.98 -29.76 27.52
#